data_AF-A0AB33CYB8-F1
#
_entry.id   AF-A0AB33CYB8-F1
#
_cell.length_a   1.000
_cell.length_b   1.000
_cell.length_c   1.000
_cell.angle_alpha   90.00
_cell.angle_beta   90.00
_cell.angle_gamma   90.00
#
_symmetry.space_group_name_H-M   'P 1'
#
loop_
_entity.id
_entity.type
_entity.pdbx_description
1 polymer ?
#
loop_
_entity_poly.entity_id
_entity_poly.type
_entity_poly.pdbx_seq_one_letter_code
_entity_poly.pdbx_strand_id
1 'polypeptide(L)'
;MSNAKKLTDETVGILRDIRVSESSIQLLTGAVPDATYAYYLTHKNGVEKQFYSSDTSTHFVLPRLPGFYVATFFYALGDVKCSHKVIFVVNKENCVTIVRKTEVAQSQEFKIDYYDRGADTTFIVFNGYGSTLKSTPFGLHFLIAQGFNVVACLHNNNQYQGLSLEQFEGYIKPLIHGKRVFLYGSSLGAYCAIYYAGVVNGNVIAAAPRNSAHPDMIRLNGATSKYKPENFKHNNIINNQITSGRIYVLIDPNEKLDMIFLNHFILTAYPNAEIIEFPYAGHEVLFHVNETGQLKKILSQIVSGEQHISVDSNLHSKYSDIGRARHFCTAANYEEAKFYAQRALAVGVPVKSVEAELRKLITMADVQTSSNDTPA
;
A
#
# COMPACT_ATOMS: atom_id res chain seq x y z
N MET A 1 16.61 -27.63 13.18
CA MET A 1 16.80 -28.14 11.81
C MET A 1 16.26 -27.10 10.85
N SER A 2 17.03 -26.73 9.82
CA SER A 2 16.62 -25.71 8.83
C SER A 2 15.52 -26.25 7.92
N ASN A 3 14.47 -25.46 7.70
CA ASN A 3 13.43 -25.80 6.72
C ASN A 3 13.92 -25.39 5.31
N ALA A 4 14.67 -26.28 4.67
CA ALA A 4 15.03 -26.14 3.27
C ALA A 4 13.76 -26.21 2.39
N LYS A 5 13.58 -25.26 1.48
CA LYS A 5 12.47 -25.30 0.52
C LYS A 5 13.04 -25.31 -0.89
N LYS A 6 12.87 -26.47 -1.52
CA LYS A 6 13.28 -26.71 -2.91
C LYS A 6 12.23 -26.16 -3.88
N LEU A 7 12.70 -25.55 -4.95
CA LEU A 7 11.92 -25.14 -6.10
C LEU A 7 12.57 -25.72 -7.35
N THR A 8 11.79 -26.39 -8.17
CA THR A 8 12.24 -26.77 -9.52
C THR A 8 11.84 -25.65 -10.47
N ASP A 9 12.79 -25.11 -11.23
CA ASP A 9 12.46 -24.22 -12.34
C ASP A 9 11.91 -25.05 -13.50
N GLU A 10 10.61 -24.94 -13.74
CA GLU A 10 9.92 -25.65 -14.81
C GLU A 10 10.36 -25.17 -16.21
N THR A 11 10.94 -23.98 -16.36
CA THR A 11 11.31 -23.41 -17.66
C THR A 11 12.64 -23.93 -18.24
N VAL A 12 13.58 -24.38 -17.39
CA VAL A 12 14.90 -24.88 -17.82
C VAL A 12 15.31 -26.18 -17.10
N GLY A 13 14.47 -26.72 -16.22
CA GLY A 13 14.77 -27.94 -15.47
C GLY A 13 15.88 -27.78 -14.42
N ILE A 14 16.34 -26.56 -14.16
CA ILE A 14 17.38 -26.28 -13.16
C ILE A 14 16.73 -26.19 -11.78
N LEU A 15 17.11 -27.09 -10.87
CA LEU A 15 16.68 -27.02 -9.48
C LEU A 15 17.29 -25.79 -8.80
N ARG A 16 16.49 -25.03 -8.06
CA ARG A 16 16.96 -23.95 -7.19
C ARG A 16 16.49 -24.17 -5.77
N ASP A 17 17.38 -23.96 -4.82
CA ASP A 17 17.11 -24.22 -3.41
C ASP A 17 17.43 -22.97 -2.59
N ILE A 18 16.52 -22.65 -1.68
CA ILE A 18 16.68 -21.54 -0.74
C ILE A 18 16.66 -22.16 0.65
N ARG A 19 17.79 -22.03 1.34
CA ARG A 19 17.94 -22.53 2.70
C ARG A 19 18.14 -21.36 3.64
N VAL A 20 17.44 -21.40 4.76
CA VAL A 20 17.54 -20.38 5.80
C VAL A 20 18.08 -21.03 7.06
N SER A 21 19.09 -20.41 7.65
CA SER A 21 19.64 -20.76 8.97
C SER A 21 19.24 -19.69 9.99
N GLU A 22 19.86 -19.65 11.18
CA GLU A 22 19.58 -18.61 12.18
C GLU A 22 20.03 -17.20 11.77
N SER A 23 21.05 -17.10 10.92
CA SER A 23 21.67 -15.81 10.56
C SER A 23 22.08 -15.70 9.09
N SER A 24 21.67 -16.66 8.24
CA SER A 24 22.03 -16.63 6.83
C SER A 24 20.97 -17.21 5.90
N ILE A 25 21.02 -16.74 4.66
CA ILE A 25 20.27 -17.29 3.53
C ILE A 25 21.28 -17.85 2.54
N GLN A 26 21.16 -19.14 2.25
CA GLN A 26 21.93 -19.82 1.21
C GLN A 26 21.06 -19.95 -0.04
N LEU A 27 21.60 -19.52 -1.17
CA LEU A 27 21.00 -19.72 -2.49
C LEU A 27 21.80 -20.80 -3.22
N LEU A 28 21.12 -21.80 -3.77
CA LEU A 28 21.73 -22.87 -4.54
C LEU A 28 21.03 -23.04 -5.89
N THR A 29 21.77 -23.42 -6.92
CA THR A 29 21.25 -23.73 -8.26
C THR A 29 21.85 -25.04 -8.76
N GLY A 30 21.15 -25.75 -9.65
CA GLY A 30 21.69 -26.90 -10.36
C GLY A 30 22.85 -26.49 -11.25
N ALA A 31 23.83 -27.39 -11.39
CA ALA A 31 24.99 -27.16 -12.24
C ALA A 31 24.64 -27.29 -13.73
N VAL A 32 25.08 -26.32 -14.51
CA VAL A 32 25.18 -26.31 -15.96
C VAL A 32 26.67 -26.38 -16.31
N PRO A 33 27.13 -27.33 -17.14
CA PRO A 33 28.52 -27.41 -17.59
C PRO A 33 29.00 -26.07 -18.17
N ASP A 34 30.23 -25.68 -17.84
CA ASP A 34 30.91 -24.46 -18.33
C ASP A 34 30.21 -23.13 -18.02
N ALA A 35 29.16 -23.13 -17.19
CA ALA A 35 28.48 -21.93 -16.77
C ALA A 35 29.14 -21.28 -15.55
N THR A 36 29.06 -19.95 -15.48
CA THR A 36 29.36 -19.17 -14.27
C THR A 36 28.08 -18.58 -13.69
N TYR A 37 28.03 -18.40 -12.37
CA TYR A 37 26.82 -18.02 -11.65
C TYR A 37 27.01 -16.74 -10.86
N ALA A 38 26.01 -15.87 -10.90
CA ALA A 38 25.90 -14.74 -9.98
C ALA A 38 24.57 -14.82 -9.22
N TYR A 39 24.55 -14.27 -8.01
CA TYR A 39 23.39 -14.35 -7.13
C TYR A 39 23.15 -12.99 -6.49
N TYR A 40 21.95 -12.45 -6.64
CA TYR A 40 21.53 -11.25 -5.91
C TYR A 40 20.40 -11.60 -4.95
N LEU A 41 20.49 -11.11 -3.72
CA LEU A 41 19.44 -11.23 -2.71
C LEU A 41 18.96 -9.83 -2.33
N THR A 42 17.80 -9.44 -2.87
CA THR A 42 17.17 -8.15 -2.55
C THR A 42 16.27 -8.29 -1.33
N HIS A 43 16.36 -7.34 -0.40
CA HIS A 43 15.52 -7.24 0.80
C HIS A 43 15.28 -5.77 1.15
N LYS A 44 14.49 -5.51 2.20
CA LYS A 44 14.09 -4.15 2.58
C LYS A 44 15.24 -3.17 2.90
N ASN A 45 16.44 -3.68 3.21
CA ASN A 45 17.59 -2.86 3.61
C ASN A 45 18.66 -2.75 2.51
N GLY A 46 18.50 -3.42 1.37
CA GLY A 46 19.54 -3.42 0.34
C GLY A 46 19.52 -4.66 -0.56
N VAL A 47 20.66 -4.87 -1.21
CA VAL A 47 20.89 -6.01 -2.10
C VAL A 47 22.26 -6.60 -1.79
N GLU A 48 22.27 -7.85 -1.36
CA GLU A 48 23.50 -8.63 -1.26
C GLU A 48 23.84 -9.25 -2.62
N LYS A 49 25.13 -9.31 -2.97
CA LYS A 49 25.59 -9.73 -4.30
C LYS A 49 26.78 -10.66 -4.21
N GLN A 50 26.70 -11.75 -4.95
CA GLN A 50 27.84 -12.57 -5.35
C GLN A 50 27.96 -12.48 -6.87
N PHE A 51 29.11 -12.02 -7.37
CA PHE A 51 29.37 -11.94 -8.81
C PHE A 51 29.79 -13.30 -9.38
N TYR A 52 29.84 -13.39 -10.70
CA TYR A 52 30.10 -14.61 -11.47
C TYR A 52 31.27 -15.42 -10.92
N SER A 53 30.98 -16.62 -10.40
CA SER A 53 31.94 -17.66 -10.05
C SER A 53 31.50 -19.02 -10.59
N SER A 54 32.36 -20.03 -10.50
CA SER A 54 31.99 -21.42 -10.80
C SER A 54 31.07 -22.05 -9.74
N ASP A 55 30.79 -21.35 -8.64
CA ASP A 55 30.08 -21.90 -7.51
C ASP A 55 28.57 -21.93 -7.76
N THR A 56 27.99 -23.11 -7.61
CA THR A 56 26.55 -23.35 -7.72
C THR A 56 25.78 -22.96 -6.45
N SER A 57 26.44 -22.30 -5.51
CA SER A 57 25.81 -21.75 -4.32
C SER A 57 26.49 -20.51 -3.77
N THR A 58 25.76 -19.71 -3.00
CA THR A 58 26.31 -18.60 -2.21
C THR A 58 25.60 -18.50 -0.86
N HIS A 59 26.25 -17.85 0.09
CA HIS A 59 25.76 -17.63 1.45
C HIS A 59 25.76 -16.13 1.77
N PHE A 60 24.59 -15.60 2.11
CA PHE A 60 24.44 -14.23 2.59
C PHE A 60 24.17 -14.23 4.08
N VAL A 61 25.07 -13.64 4.87
CA VAL A 61 24.88 -13.44 6.31
C VAL A 61 24.05 -12.18 6.49
N LEU A 62 22.92 -12.31 7.18
CA LEU A 62 21.97 -11.22 7.38
C LEU A 62 21.71 -11.03 8.87
N PRO A 63 21.74 -9.78 9.37
CA PRO A 63 21.48 -9.50 10.79
C PRO A 63 20.01 -9.72 11.18
N ARG A 64 19.10 -9.75 10.20
CA ARG A 64 17.66 -10.00 10.40
C ARG A 64 17.10 -10.79 9.22
N LEU A 65 16.50 -11.94 9.53
CA LEU A 65 15.95 -12.87 8.53
C LEU A 65 14.45 -12.73 8.27
N PRO A 66 13.57 -12.39 9.24
CA PRO A 66 12.16 -12.32 8.92
C PRO A 66 11.86 -11.18 7.95
N GLY A 67 11.23 -11.50 6.82
CA GLY A 67 10.95 -10.51 5.79
C GLY A 67 10.61 -11.07 4.42
N PHE A 68 10.42 -10.14 3.49
CA PHE A 68 10.21 -10.38 2.07
C PHE A 68 11.55 -10.28 1.32
N TYR A 69 11.81 -11.24 0.45
CA TYR A 69 13.06 -11.37 -0.29
C TYR A 69 12.80 -11.66 -1.77
N VAL A 70 13.72 -11.18 -2.61
CA VAL A 70 13.82 -11.58 -4.02
C VAL A 70 15.22 -12.13 -4.26
N ALA A 71 15.31 -13.44 -4.50
CA ALA A 71 16.53 -14.07 -4.98
C ALA A 71 16.56 -14.00 -6.50
N THR A 72 17.61 -13.44 -7.07
CA THR A 72 17.87 -13.48 -8.51
C THR A 72 19.08 -14.36 -8.78
N PHE A 73 18.87 -15.43 -9.52
CA PHE A 73 19.89 -16.38 -9.95
C PHE A 73 20.27 -16.01 -11.37
N PHE A 74 21.55 -15.76 -11.60
CA PHE A 74 22.10 -15.53 -12.93
C PHE A 74 23.00 -16.71 -13.29
N TYR A 75 23.00 -17.07 -14.57
CA TYR A 75 24.07 -17.88 -15.13
C TYR A 75 24.50 -17.32 -16.48
N ALA A 76 25.78 -17.52 -16.82
CA ALA A 76 26.35 -17.18 -18.10
C ALA A 76 27.04 -18.41 -18.70
N LEU A 77 26.72 -18.71 -19.96
CA LEU A 77 27.35 -19.78 -20.76
C LEU A 77 27.83 -19.17 -22.07
N GLY A 78 29.14 -18.94 -22.20
CA GLY A 78 29.69 -18.09 -23.25
C GLY A 78 29.06 -16.69 -23.21
N ASP A 79 28.47 -16.27 -24.33
CA ASP A 79 27.80 -14.95 -24.45
C ASP A 79 26.34 -14.95 -23.96
N VAL A 80 25.75 -16.12 -23.70
CA VAL A 80 24.36 -16.23 -23.26
C VAL A 80 24.27 -15.96 -21.76
N LYS A 81 23.51 -14.93 -21.38
CA LYS A 81 23.21 -14.59 -19.98
C LYS A 81 21.73 -14.79 -19.69
N CYS A 82 21.44 -15.54 -18.65
CA CYS A 82 20.08 -15.81 -18.20
C CYS A 82 19.90 -15.36 -16.76
N SER A 83 18.67 -14.98 -16.39
CA SER A 83 18.33 -14.64 -15.01
C SER A 83 16.97 -15.20 -14.64
N HIS A 84 16.84 -15.69 -13.41
CA HIS A 84 15.59 -16.17 -12.85
C HIS A 84 15.35 -15.56 -11.48
N LYS A 85 14.12 -15.14 -11.20
CA LYS A 85 13.74 -14.46 -9.96
C LYS A 85 12.79 -15.33 -9.15
N VAL A 86 13.14 -15.56 -7.89
CA VAL A 86 12.30 -16.23 -6.90
C VAL A 86 11.92 -15.24 -5.83
N ILE A 87 10.63 -15.05 -5.61
CA ILE A 87 10.09 -14.25 -4.52
C ILE A 87 9.76 -15.18 -3.35
N PHE A 88 10.19 -14.82 -2.15
CA PHE A 88 9.90 -15.61 -0.97
C PHE A 88 9.80 -14.77 0.30
N VAL A 89 9.18 -15.35 1.32
CA VAL A 89 9.08 -14.80 2.67
C VAL A 89 9.76 -15.74 3.64
N VAL A 90 10.49 -15.17 4.60
CA VAL A 90 10.97 -15.86 5.78
C VAL A 90 10.15 -15.37 6.98
N ASN A 91 9.50 -16.28 7.71
CA ASN A 91 8.74 -15.93 8.91
C ASN A 91 9.65 -15.86 10.16
N LYS A 92 9.05 -15.65 11.34
CA LYS A 92 9.81 -15.56 12.61
C LYS A 92 10.43 -16.90 13.02
N GLU A 93 9.84 -17.98 12.55
CA GLU A 93 10.27 -19.36 12.77
C GLU A 93 11.27 -19.83 11.68
N ASN A 94 11.84 -18.90 10.91
CA ASN A 94 12.79 -19.16 9.81
C ASN A 94 12.25 -20.11 8.72
N CYS A 95 10.93 -20.21 8.58
CA CYS A 95 10.28 -20.98 7.52
C CYS A 95 10.18 -20.15 6.24
N VAL A 96 10.55 -20.77 5.13
CA VAL A 96 10.49 -20.18 3.80
C VAL A 96 9.12 -20.44 3.16
N THR A 97 8.46 -19.39 2.68
CA THR A 97 7.30 -19.52 1.78
C THR A 97 7.59 -18.86 0.45
N ILE A 98 7.45 -19.61 -0.63
CA ILE A 98 7.59 -19.10 -1.98
C ILE A 98 6.32 -18.34 -2.35
N VAL A 99 6.50 -17.23 -3.06
CA VAL A 99 5.43 -16.42 -3.61
C VAL A 99 5.52 -16.53 -5.13
N ARG A 100 4.50 -17.12 -5.76
CA ARG A 100 4.45 -17.20 -7.23
C ARG A 100 3.90 -15.90 -7.77
N LYS A 101 4.64 -15.23 -8.66
CA LYS A 101 4.17 -14.03 -9.33
C LYS A 101 3.74 -14.37 -10.76
N THR A 102 2.52 -13.98 -11.11
CA THR A 102 1.98 -14.09 -12.47
C THR A 102 1.51 -12.72 -12.94
N GLU A 103 1.90 -12.32 -14.15
CA GLU A 103 1.29 -11.16 -14.82
C GLU A 103 -0.05 -11.63 -15.40
N VAL A 104 -1.14 -11.09 -14.87
CA VAL A 104 -2.51 -11.49 -15.23
C VAL A 104 -2.98 -10.73 -16.47
N ALA A 105 -2.70 -9.43 -16.50
CA ALA A 105 -3.06 -8.56 -17.60
C ALA A 105 -2.13 -7.33 -17.64
N GLN A 106 -1.84 -6.84 -18.85
CA GLN A 106 -1.09 -5.61 -19.03
C GLN A 106 -1.57 -4.86 -20.27
N SER A 107 -1.69 -3.54 -20.14
CA SER A 107 -1.88 -2.60 -21.24
C SER A 107 -0.92 -1.41 -21.07
N GLN A 108 -1.07 -0.37 -21.89
CA GLN A 108 -0.34 0.90 -21.69
C GLN A 108 -0.89 1.70 -20.48
N GLU A 109 -2.10 1.36 -20.02
CA GLU A 109 -2.85 2.13 -19.03
C GLU A 109 -2.86 1.48 -17.64
N PHE A 110 -2.84 0.14 -17.59
CA PHE A 110 -2.88 -0.62 -16.34
C PHE A 110 -2.05 -1.90 -16.41
N LYS A 111 -1.77 -2.45 -15.24
CA LYS A 111 -1.15 -3.76 -15.06
C LYS A 111 -1.78 -4.47 -13.86
N ILE A 112 -2.02 -5.76 -13.99
CA ILE A 112 -2.50 -6.62 -12.92
C ILE A 112 -1.49 -7.75 -12.72
N ASP A 113 -0.90 -7.81 -11.53
CA ASP A 113 -0.03 -8.90 -11.10
C ASP A 113 -0.73 -9.71 -10.00
N TYR A 114 -0.59 -11.03 -10.01
CA TYR A 114 -1.02 -11.90 -8.93
C TYR A 114 0.18 -12.50 -8.20
N TYR A 115 0.21 -12.36 -6.88
CA TYR A 115 1.22 -12.89 -5.97
C TYR A 115 0.56 -13.97 -5.12
N ASP A 116 0.73 -15.22 -5.54
CA ASP A 116 0.12 -16.39 -4.92
C ASP A 116 1.01 -16.97 -3.83
N ARG A 117 0.46 -17.08 -2.62
CA ARG A 117 1.05 -17.77 -1.47
C ARG A 117 0.38 -19.11 -1.20
N GLY A 118 -0.66 -19.47 -1.94
CA GLY A 118 -1.52 -20.60 -1.62
C GLY A 118 -2.42 -20.35 -0.40
N ALA A 119 -2.72 -19.09 -0.09
CA ALA A 119 -3.60 -18.73 1.04
C ALA A 119 -5.08 -18.78 0.64
N ASP A 120 -5.96 -18.94 1.62
CA ASP A 120 -7.42 -18.88 1.42
C ASP A 120 -7.96 -17.44 1.38
N THR A 121 -7.13 -16.45 1.71
CA THR A 121 -7.48 -15.03 1.70
C THR A 121 -6.63 -14.29 0.67
N THR A 122 -7.29 -13.52 -0.19
CA THR A 122 -6.66 -12.69 -1.22
C THR A 122 -7.01 -11.23 -1.01
N PHE A 123 -5.97 -10.40 -0.97
CA PHE A 123 -6.12 -8.96 -1.01
C PHE A 123 -5.98 -8.44 -2.44
N ILE A 124 -6.89 -7.60 -2.87
CA ILE A 124 -6.79 -6.83 -4.10
C ILE A 124 -6.39 -5.41 -3.72
N VAL A 125 -5.26 -4.94 -4.23
CA VAL A 125 -4.69 -3.64 -3.85
C VAL A 125 -4.59 -2.69 -5.03
N PHE A 126 -4.83 -1.41 -4.75
CA PHE A 126 -4.74 -0.34 -5.73
C PHE A 126 -3.75 0.71 -5.26
N ASN A 127 -2.89 1.13 -6.17
CA ASN A 127 -1.93 2.19 -5.93
C ASN A 127 -2.58 3.57 -5.91
N GLY A 128 -1.95 4.47 -5.15
CA GLY A 128 -2.37 5.87 -5.08
C GLY A 128 -1.94 6.69 -6.30
N TYR A 129 -2.42 7.93 -6.32
CA TYR A 129 -2.08 8.93 -7.32
C TYR A 129 -0.56 9.08 -7.54
N GLY A 130 -0.16 9.35 -8.79
CA GLY A 130 1.25 9.49 -9.19
C GLY A 130 1.98 8.17 -9.41
N SER A 131 1.30 7.03 -9.24
CA SER A 131 1.88 5.72 -9.54
C SER A 131 1.97 5.44 -11.04
N THR A 132 2.88 4.52 -11.38
CA THR A 132 3.13 4.03 -12.74
C THR A 132 3.02 2.51 -12.76
N LEU A 133 3.08 1.91 -13.97
CA LEU A 133 3.10 0.46 -14.15
C LEU A 133 4.36 -0.22 -13.54
N LYS A 134 5.36 0.55 -13.13
CA LYS A 134 6.60 0.08 -12.49
C LYS A 134 6.64 0.36 -10.99
N SER A 135 5.62 1.03 -10.43
CA SER A 135 5.57 1.33 -9.01
C SER A 135 5.47 0.04 -8.18
N THR A 136 6.01 0.07 -6.96
CA THR A 136 5.78 -1.01 -6.00
C THR A 136 4.29 -1.05 -5.65
N PRO A 137 3.64 -2.23 -5.69
CA PRO A 137 2.23 -2.31 -5.34
C PRO A 137 1.96 -1.94 -3.88
N PHE A 138 0.87 -1.23 -3.67
CA PHE A 138 0.43 -0.78 -2.35
C PHE A 138 0.32 -1.93 -1.37
N GLY A 139 0.96 -1.81 -0.21
CA GLY A 139 0.89 -2.80 0.87
C GLY A 139 1.51 -4.17 0.56
N LEU A 140 2.09 -4.40 -0.62
CA LEU A 140 2.52 -5.74 -1.08
C LEU A 140 3.38 -6.47 -0.05
N HIS A 141 4.50 -5.87 0.35
CA HIS A 141 5.43 -6.53 1.28
C HIS A 141 4.77 -6.82 2.63
N PHE A 142 3.93 -5.93 3.12
CA PHE A 142 3.21 -6.11 4.37
C PHE A 142 2.21 -7.27 4.29
N LEU A 143 1.34 -7.29 3.27
CA LEU A 143 0.30 -8.30 3.09
C LEU A 143 0.89 -9.68 2.82
N ILE A 144 1.91 -9.73 1.95
CA ILE A 144 2.66 -10.95 1.68
C ILE A 144 3.35 -11.42 2.95
N ALA A 145 3.92 -10.56 3.79
CA ALA A 145 4.48 -10.98 5.08
C ALA A 145 3.41 -11.47 6.08
N GLN A 146 2.16 -10.98 5.99
CA GLN A 146 1.06 -11.42 6.87
C GLN A 146 0.44 -12.77 6.51
N GLY A 147 0.77 -13.37 5.37
CA GLY A 147 0.18 -14.68 5.00
C GLY A 147 -0.72 -14.67 3.78
N PHE A 148 -1.03 -13.51 3.20
CA PHE A 148 -2.08 -13.40 2.19
C PHE A 148 -1.57 -13.56 0.76
N ASN A 149 -2.47 -13.93 -0.16
CA ASN A 149 -2.23 -13.68 -1.58
C ASN A 149 -2.52 -12.21 -1.88
N VAL A 150 -1.90 -11.66 -2.93
CA VAL A 150 -2.12 -10.28 -3.35
C VAL A 150 -2.36 -10.21 -4.86
N VAL A 151 -3.49 -9.64 -5.26
CA VAL A 151 -3.71 -9.11 -6.61
C VAL A 151 -3.34 -7.63 -6.59
N ALA A 152 -2.33 -7.24 -7.33
CA ALA A 152 -1.83 -5.88 -7.41
C ALA A 152 -2.32 -5.21 -8.70
N CYS A 153 -3.14 -4.17 -8.56
CA CYS A 153 -3.63 -3.37 -9.68
C CYS A 153 -2.83 -2.07 -9.74
N LEU A 154 -2.09 -1.87 -10.84
CA LEU A 154 -1.31 -0.67 -11.12
C LEU A 154 -1.96 0.12 -12.25
N HIS A 155 -1.77 1.43 -12.21
CA HIS A 155 -2.25 2.36 -13.23
C HIS A 155 -1.12 3.28 -13.69
N ASN A 156 -1.27 3.91 -14.84
CA ASN A 156 -0.26 4.80 -15.39
C ASN A 156 -0.68 6.28 -15.30
N ASN A 157 -0.80 6.79 -14.06
CA ASN A 157 -1.25 8.16 -13.78
C ASN A 157 -2.60 8.57 -14.41
N ASN A 158 -3.40 7.60 -14.83
CA ASN A 158 -4.71 7.81 -15.46
C ASN A 158 -5.88 7.54 -14.50
N GLN A 159 -5.67 7.51 -13.18
CA GLN A 159 -6.74 7.30 -12.19
C GLN A 159 -7.59 6.03 -12.45
N TYR A 160 -6.97 4.98 -12.98
CA TYR A 160 -7.60 3.72 -13.41
C TYR A 160 -8.66 3.84 -14.53
N GLN A 161 -8.76 4.98 -15.22
CA GLN A 161 -9.76 5.20 -16.27
C GLN A 161 -9.63 4.25 -17.48
N GLY A 162 -8.49 3.56 -17.62
CA GLY A 162 -8.25 2.56 -18.68
C GLY A 162 -8.64 1.12 -18.33
N LEU A 163 -9.20 0.88 -17.14
CA LEU A 163 -9.62 -0.45 -16.69
C LEU A 163 -11.14 -0.43 -16.47
N SER A 164 -11.89 -1.19 -17.26
CA SER A 164 -13.35 -1.28 -17.08
C SER A 164 -13.74 -2.24 -15.95
N LEU A 165 -14.99 -2.17 -15.48
CA LEU A 165 -15.53 -3.12 -14.50
C LEU A 165 -15.52 -4.56 -15.06
N GLU A 166 -15.90 -4.73 -16.32
CA GLU A 166 -15.97 -6.03 -17.01
C GLU A 166 -14.59 -6.63 -17.22
N GLN A 167 -13.61 -5.81 -17.62
CA GLN A 167 -12.21 -6.23 -17.72
C GLN A 167 -11.69 -6.69 -16.35
N PHE A 168 -11.89 -5.86 -15.33
CA PHE A 168 -11.47 -6.18 -13.98
C PHE A 168 -12.11 -7.48 -13.49
N GLU A 169 -13.42 -7.63 -13.64
CA GLU A 169 -14.16 -8.85 -13.30
C GLU A 169 -13.59 -10.09 -14.00
N GLY A 170 -13.41 -10.02 -15.32
CA GLY A 170 -12.90 -11.12 -16.14
C GLY A 170 -11.49 -11.55 -15.77
N TYR A 171 -10.62 -10.61 -15.39
CA TYR A 171 -9.27 -10.92 -14.94
C TYR A 171 -9.21 -11.43 -13.50
N ILE A 172 -10.05 -10.90 -12.61
CA ILE A 172 -9.91 -11.17 -11.18
C ILE A 172 -10.70 -12.39 -10.72
N LYS A 173 -11.93 -12.60 -11.20
CA LYS A 173 -12.80 -13.71 -10.73
C LYS A 173 -12.12 -15.09 -10.75
N PRO A 174 -11.38 -15.48 -11.81
CA PRO A 174 -10.70 -16.77 -11.82
C PRO A 174 -9.66 -16.94 -10.69
N LEU A 175 -9.01 -15.86 -10.25
CA LEU A 175 -7.95 -15.89 -9.25
C LEU A 175 -8.46 -16.01 -7.81
N ILE A 176 -9.70 -15.57 -7.59
CA ILE A 176 -10.33 -15.47 -6.27
C ILE A 176 -11.40 -16.53 -6.01
N HIS A 177 -11.59 -17.46 -6.95
CA HIS A 177 -12.58 -18.52 -6.79
C HIS A 177 -12.35 -19.32 -5.51
N GLY A 178 -13.38 -19.41 -4.66
CA GLY A 178 -13.31 -20.10 -3.36
C GLY A 178 -12.50 -19.39 -2.27
N LYS A 179 -12.04 -18.16 -2.51
CA LYS A 179 -11.21 -17.40 -1.57
C LYS A 179 -12.01 -16.32 -0.85
N ARG A 180 -11.56 -15.94 0.34
CA ARG A 180 -12.00 -14.73 1.03
C ARG A 180 -11.32 -13.52 0.40
N VAL A 181 -12.10 -12.51 0.01
CA VAL A 181 -11.58 -11.36 -0.76
C VAL A 181 -11.70 -10.07 0.03
N PHE A 182 -10.61 -9.32 0.05
CA PHE A 182 -10.54 -7.95 0.59
C PHE A 182 -9.98 -7.02 -0.48
N LEU A 183 -10.65 -5.92 -0.77
CA LEU A 183 -10.11 -4.82 -1.56
C LEU A 183 -9.54 -3.78 -0.60
N TYR A 184 -8.31 -3.34 -0.82
CA TYR A 184 -7.58 -2.50 0.13
C TYR A 184 -6.81 -1.38 -0.58
N GLY A 185 -6.95 -0.16 -0.08
CA GLY A 185 -6.27 0.99 -0.65
C GLY A 185 -6.34 2.21 0.23
N SER A 186 -5.64 3.27 -0.20
CA SER A 186 -5.73 4.61 0.39
C SER A 186 -5.89 5.66 -0.71
N SER A 187 -6.58 6.78 -0.44
CA SER A 187 -6.78 7.86 -1.40
C SER A 187 -7.44 7.36 -2.69
N LEU A 188 -6.81 7.56 -3.84
CA LEU A 188 -7.23 6.96 -5.12
C LEU A 188 -7.40 5.44 -5.04
N GLY A 189 -6.50 4.75 -4.36
CA GLY A 189 -6.57 3.30 -4.23
C GLY A 189 -7.78 2.86 -3.41
N ALA A 190 -8.15 3.64 -2.38
CA ALA A 190 -9.35 3.39 -1.58
C ALA A 190 -10.64 3.63 -2.37
N TYR A 191 -10.68 4.67 -3.22
CA TYR A 191 -11.76 4.84 -4.19
C TYR A 191 -11.90 3.61 -5.10
N CYS A 192 -10.80 3.12 -5.67
CA CYS A 192 -10.84 1.96 -6.56
C CYS A 192 -11.29 0.70 -5.81
N ALA A 193 -10.83 0.51 -4.57
CA ALA A 193 -11.26 -0.60 -3.73
C ALA A 193 -12.78 -0.63 -3.53
N ILE A 194 -13.42 0.54 -3.41
CA ILE A 194 -14.90 0.65 -3.33
C ILE A 194 -15.53 0.47 -4.71
N TYR A 195 -15.00 1.15 -5.74
CA TYR A 195 -15.56 1.17 -7.10
C TYR A 195 -15.65 -0.24 -7.71
N TYR A 196 -14.62 -1.06 -7.53
CA TYR A 196 -14.52 -2.42 -8.07
C TYR A 196 -15.10 -3.50 -7.14
N ALA A 197 -15.56 -3.15 -5.93
CA ALA A 197 -15.91 -4.15 -4.91
C ALA A 197 -17.03 -5.09 -5.34
N GLY A 198 -18.07 -4.57 -6.00
CA GLY A 198 -19.25 -5.35 -6.33
C GLY A 198 -19.01 -6.46 -7.33
N VAL A 199 -18.21 -6.21 -8.37
CA VAL A 199 -17.96 -7.23 -9.42
C VAL A 199 -17.14 -8.42 -8.92
N VAL A 200 -16.44 -8.28 -7.79
CA VAL A 200 -15.72 -9.38 -7.12
C VAL A 200 -16.35 -9.81 -5.79
N ASN A 201 -17.47 -9.18 -5.41
CA ASN A 201 -18.19 -9.40 -4.15
C ASN A 201 -17.26 -9.46 -2.90
N GLY A 202 -16.28 -8.55 -2.84
CA GLY A 202 -15.27 -8.52 -1.77
C GLY A 202 -15.64 -7.61 -0.60
N ASN A 203 -14.98 -7.81 0.53
CA ASN A 203 -14.98 -6.84 1.63
C ASN A 203 -14.02 -5.69 1.29
N VAL A 204 -14.23 -4.49 1.82
CA VAL A 204 -13.40 -3.32 1.48
C VAL A 204 -12.79 -2.70 2.72
N ILE A 205 -11.51 -2.35 2.63
CA ILE A 205 -10.79 -1.55 3.61
C ILE A 205 -10.28 -0.30 2.88
N ALA A 206 -10.92 0.83 3.12
CA ALA A 206 -10.70 2.06 2.38
C ALA A 206 -10.21 3.16 3.32
N ALA A 207 -8.98 3.65 3.14
CA ALA A 207 -8.44 4.75 3.94
C ALA A 207 -8.47 6.08 3.16
N ALA A 208 -9.22 7.07 3.67
CA ALA A 208 -9.41 8.39 3.04
C ALA A 208 -9.77 8.29 1.53
N PRO A 209 -10.85 7.57 1.17
CA PRO A 209 -11.21 7.34 -0.23
C PRO A 209 -11.52 8.63 -0.98
N ARG A 210 -10.80 8.87 -2.08
CA ARG A 210 -11.03 10.04 -2.94
C ARG A 210 -10.48 9.83 -4.34
N ASN A 211 -11.23 10.27 -5.35
CA ASN A 211 -10.72 10.40 -6.72
C ASN A 211 -10.74 11.86 -7.16
N SER A 212 -9.56 12.50 -7.22
CA SER A 212 -9.44 13.91 -7.61
C SER A 212 -9.82 14.19 -9.07
N ALA A 213 -9.90 13.16 -9.93
CA ALA A 213 -10.37 13.30 -11.30
C ALA A 213 -11.89 13.13 -11.44
N HIS A 214 -12.61 12.81 -10.35
CA HIS A 214 -14.07 12.76 -10.38
C HIS A 214 -14.63 14.15 -10.74
N PRO A 215 -15.61 14.28 -11.66
CA PRO A 215 -16.12 15.58 -12.10
C PRO A 215 -16.54 16.52 -10.97
N ASP A 216 -17.21 15.99 -9.95
CA ASP A 216 -17.61 16.79 -8.78
C ASP A 216 -16.41 17.26 -7.94
N MET A 217 -15.34 16.46 -7.85
CA MET A 217 -14.10 16.87 -7.16
C MET A 217 -13.33 17.92 -7.96
N ILE A 218 -13.36 17.82 -9.30
CA ILE A 218 -12.79 18.84 -10.19
C ILE A 218 -13.53 20.17 -9.97
N ARG A 219 -14.87 20.14 -9.92
CA ARG A 219 -15.69 21.34 -9.68
C ARG A 219 -15.40 21.98 -8.32
N LEU A 220 -15.25 21.17 -7.27
CA LEU A 220 -14.93 21.69 -5.93
C LEU A 220 -13.53 22.29 -5.84
N ASN A 221 -12.54 21.71 -6.53
CA ASN A 221 -11.17 22.24 -6.57
C ASN A 221 -11.01 23.43 -7.54
N GLY A 222 -11.98 23.63 -8.46
CA GLY A 222 -12.00 24.74 -9.41
C GLY A 222 -10.74 24.80 -10.26
N ALA A 223 -10.18 26.01 -10.43
CA ALA A 223 -9.02 26.28 -11.27
C ALA A 223 -7.71 25.57 -10.83
N THR A 224 -7.68 24.98 -9.63
CA THR A 224 -6.50 24.25 -9.13
C THR A 224 -6.47 22.78 -9.61
N SER A 225 -7.56 22.29 -10.18
CA SER A 225 -7.60 20.93 -10.74
C SER A 225 -6.81 20.86 -12.04
N LYS A 226 -5.93 19.87 -12.13
CA LYS A 226 -5.23 19.51 -13.38
C LYS A 226 -5.99 18.50 -14.25
N TYR A 227 -7.16 18.03 -13.79
CA TYR A 227 -7.96 17.04 -14.49
C TYR A 227 -9.10 17.69 -15.27
N LYS A 228 -9.51 16.99 -16.33
CA LYS A 228 -10.58 17.40 -17.23
C LYS A 228 -11.79 16.46 -17.07
N PRO A 229 -13.00 16.96 -16.76
CA PRO A 229 -14.17 16.11 -16.53
C PRO A 229 -14.49 15.16 -17.69
N GLU A 230 -14.26 15.59 -18.94
CA GLU A 230 -14.51 14.79 -20.15
C GLU A 230 -13.62 13.53 -20.27
N ASN A 231 -12.52 13.46 -19.51
CA ASN A 231 -11.65 12.29 -19.47
C ASN A 231 -12.10 11.25 -18.44
N PHE A 232 -13.11 11.56 -17.62
CA PHE A 232 -13.63 10.65 -16.62
C PHE A 232 -14.60 9.65 -17.25
N LYS A 233 -14.25 8.36 -17.18
CA LYS A 233 -14.95 7.23 -17.80
C LYS A 233 -15.66 6.32 -16.81
N HIS A 234 -15.30 6.40 -15.53
CA HIS A 234 -15.94 5.56 -14.52
C HIS A 234 -17.41 5.96 -14.35
N ASN A 235 -18.27 4.97 -14.13
CA ASN A 235 -19.65 5.21 -13.74
C ASN A 235 -19.72 5.77 -12.31
N ASN A 236 -20.85 6.35 -11.93
CA ASN A 236 -21.10 6.66 -10.52
C ASN A 236 -21.18 5.34 -9.72
N ILE A 237 -20.55 5.30 -8.53
CA ILE A 237 -20.49 4.12 -7.66
C ILE A 237 -21.89 3.55 -7.38
N ILE A 238 -22.91 4.40 -7.19
CA ILE A 238 -24.29 3.94 -6.93
C ILE A 238 -24.91 3.17 -8.11
N ASN A 239 -24.40 3.37 -9.33
CA ASN A 239 -24.87 2.68 -10.53
C ASN A 239 -24.09 1.40 -10.81
N ASN A 240 -23.04 1.11 -10.04
CA ASN A 240 -22.28 -0.13 -10.19
C ASN A 240 -22.99 -1.29 -9.49
N GLN A 241 -22.56 -2.51 -9.80
CA GLN A 241 -22.83 -3.63 -8.91
C GLN A 241 -22.31 -3.31 -7.50
N ILE A 242 -23.14 -3.55 -6.50
CA ILE A 242 -22.85 -3.32 -5.08
C ILE A 242 -22.41 -4.64 -4.45
N THR A 243 -21.32 -4.62 -3.67
CA THR A 243 -20.87 -5.81 -2.95
C THR A 243 -21.78 -6.13 -1.76
N SER A 244 -21.93 -7.41 -1.45
CA SER A 244 -22.52 -7.86 -0.18
C SER A 244 -21.52 -7.91 0.98
N GLY A 245 -20.22 -7.72 0.68
CA GLY A 245 -19.15 -7.66 1.68
C GLY A 245 -19.22 -6.41 2.55
N ARG A 246 -18.56 -6.46 3.72
CA ARG A 246 -18.48 -5.31 4.63
C ARG A 246 -17.54 -4.24 4.05
N ILE A 247 -17.92 -2.98 4.21
CA ILE A 247 -17.12 -1.80 3.83
C ILE A 247 -16.62 -1.13 5.10
N TYR A 248 -15.32 -1.04 5.27
CA TYR A 248 -14.68 -0.29 6.36
C TYR A 248 -14.00 0.94 5.78
N VAL A 249 -14.34 2.13 6.28
CA VAL A 249 -13.76 3.40 5.85
C VAL A 249 -12.99 4.02 7.01
N LEU A 250 -11.67 4.11 6.88
CA LEU A 250 -10.81 4.83 7.81
C LEU A 250 -10.72 6.28 7.33
N ILE A 251 -11.08 7.24 8.17
CA ILE A 251 -11.16 8.65 7.75
C ILE A 251 -10.87 9.63 8.88
N ASP A 252 -10.36 10.82 8.56
CA ASP A 252 -10.37 11.96 9.48
C ASP A 252 -11.66 12.77 9.28
N PRO A 253 -12.54 12.88 10.29
CA PRO A 253 -13.78 13.67 10.19
C PRO A 253 -13.53 15.17 9.95
N ASN A 254 -12.30 15.67 10.14
CA ASN A 254 -11.95 17.07 9.91
C ASN A 254 -11.46 17.35 8.48
N GLU A 255 -11.22 16.32 7.66
CA GLU A 255 -10.77 16.50 6.28
C GLU A 255 -11.97 16.69 5.35
N LYS A 256 -12.30 17.97 5.09
CA LYS A 256 -13.53 18.38 4.40
C LYS A 256 -13.76 17.67 3.06
N LEU A 257 -12.74 17.57 2.22
CA LEU A 257 -12.89 16.97 0.89
C LEU A 257 -13.16 15.47 0.96
N ASP A 258 -12.53 14.78 1.92
CA ASP A 258 -12.74 13.35 2.11
C ASP A 258 -14.13 13.08 2.68
N MET A 259 -14.60 13.93 3.61
CA MET A 259 -15.97 13.84 4.15
C MET A 259 -17.04 14.12 3.10
N ILE A 260 -16.83 15.09 2.20
CA ILE A 260 -17.73 15.32 1.06
C ILE A 260 -17.77 14.07 0.17
N PHE A 261 -16.61 13.47 -0.12
CA PHE A 261 -16.55 12.27 -0.95
C PHE A 261 -17.25 11.07 -0.29
N LEU A 262 -17.01 10.87 1.01
CA LEU A 262 -17.69 9.86 1.82
C LEU A 262 -19.20 10.01 1.77
N ASN A 263 -19.71 11.19 2.09
CA ASN A 263 -21.14 11.42 2.23
C ASN A 263 -21.87 11.35 0.88
N HIS A 264 -21.31 11.93 -0.17
CA HIS A 264 -22.02 12.04 -1.46
C HIS A 264 -21.94 10.77 -2.32
N PHE A 265 -20.83 10.02 -2.25
CA PHE A 265 -20.63 8.87 -3.14
C PHE A 265 -20.68 7.55 -2.40
N ILE A 266 -19.98 7.44 -1.26
CA ILE A 266 -19.79 6.16 -0.60
C ILE A 266 -21.02 5.80 0.22
N LEU A 267 -21.48 6.67 1.12
CA LEU A 267 -22.65 6.39 1.96
C LEU A 267 -23.95 6.34 1.15
N THR A 268 -24.01 7.05 0.01
CA THR A 268 -25.12 6.94 -0.95
C THR A 268 -25.22 5.53 -1.55
N ALA A 269 -24.10 4.91 -1.90
CA ALA A 269 -24.07 3.55 -2.45
C ALA A 269 -24.02 2.45 -1.38
N TYR A 270 -23.42 2.74 -0.23
CA TYR A 270 -23.14 1.83 0.88
C TYR A 270 -23.55 2.47 2.22
N PRO A 271 -24.86 2.60 2.51
CA PRO A 271 -25.34 3.29 3.70
C PRO A 271 -24.94 2.59 5.02
N ASN A 272 -24.58 1.31 4.95
CA ASN A 272 -24.13 0.51 6.10
C ASN A 272 -22.60 0.38 6.18
N ALA A 273 -21.84 1.25 5.50
CA ALA A 273 -20.39 1.27 5.64
C ALA A 273 -19.98 1.61 7.08
N GLU A 274 -19.00 0.89 7.61
CA GLU A 274 -18.46 1.10 8.94
C GLU A 274 -17.39 2.19 8.90
N ILE A 275 -17.65 3.30 9.58
CA ILE A 275 -16.76 4.45 9.63
C ILE A 275 -15.85 4.35 10.87
N ILE A 276 -14.54 4.32 10.63
CA ILE A 276 -13.51 4.26 11.67
C ILE A 276 -12.76 5.60 11.66
N GLU A 277 -13.05 6.43 12.64
CA GLU A 277 -12.57 7.81 12.67
C GLU A 277 -11.18 7.95 13.30
N PHE A 278 -10.35 8.78 12.69
CA PHE A 278 -9.05 9.21 13.20
C PHE A 278 -8.95 10.74 13.15
N PRO A 279 -9.53 11.44 14.14
CA PRO A 279 -9.54 12.89 14.16
C PRO A 279 -8.15 13.50 14.01
N TYR A 280 -8.05 14.49 13.13
CA TYR A 280 -6.85 15.26 12.80
C TYR A 280 -5.77 14.50 12.05
N ALA A 281 -5.98 13.23 11.67
CA ALA A 281 -4.99 12.48 10.90
C ALA A 281 -4.82 12.99 9.45
N GLY A 282 -5.71 13.86 8.98
CA GLY A 282 -5.74 14.38 7.62
C GLY A 282 -6.06 13.33 6.57
N HIS A 283 -5.73 13.65 5.31
CA HIS A 283 -5.84 12.71 4.18
C HIS A 283 -4.89 11.51 4.32
N GLU A 284 -3.83 11.67 5.11
CA GLU A 284 -2.79 10.69 5.39
C GLU A 284 -3.15 9.70 6.52
N VAL A 285 -4.44 9.48 6.76
CA VAL A 285 -4.95 8.64 7.87
C VAL A 285 -4.25 7.28 7.98
N LEU A 286 -3.94 6.62 6.87
CA LEU A 286 -3.28 5.33 6.90
C LEU A 286 -1.83 5.42 7.39
N PHE A 287 -1.13 6.51 7.10
CA PHE A 287 0.21 6.75 7.64
C PHE A 287 0.17 7.00 9.15
N HIS A 288 -0.84 7.75 9.64
CA HIS A 288 -1.08 7.90 11.07
C HIS A 288 -1.31 6.54 11.76
N VAL A 289 -2.19 5.71 11.19
CA VAL A 289 -2.51 4.37 11.71
C VAL A 289 -1.30 3.44 11.70
N ASN A 290 -0.44 3.55 10.70
CA ASN A 290 0.80 2.79 10.63
C ASN A 290 1.85 3.29 11.65
N GLU A 291 2.04 4.61 11.77
CA GLU A 291 3.02 5.21 12.68
C GLU A 291 2.67 4.98 14.15
N THR A 292 1.38 4.94 14.49
CA THR A 292 0.87 4.60 15.83
C THR A 292 0.86 3.08 16.10
N GLY A 293 1.31 2.25 15.16
CA GLY A 293 1.40 0.79 15.33
C GLY A 293 0.06 0.05 15.29
N GLN A 294 -1.04 0.75 14.95
CA GLN A 294 -2.40 0.18 14.99
C GLN A 294 -2.76 -0.62 13.73
N LEU A 295 -2.09 -0.36 12.60
CA LEU A 295 -2.44 -0.94 11.30
C LEU A 295 -2.60 -2.46 11.31
N LYS A 296 -1.62 -3.17 11.89
CA LYS A 296 -1.65 -4.65 11.93
C LYS A 296 -2.83 -5.16 12.75
N LYS A 297 -3.11 -4.54 13.90
CA LYS A 297 -4.23 -4.91 14.77
C LYS A 297 -5.55 -4.73 14.02
N ILE A 298 -5.79 -3.54 13.46
CA ILE A 298 -7.02 -3.21 12.72
C ILE A 298 -7.24 -4.19 11.56
N LEU A 299 -6.23 -4.43 10.72
CA LEU A 299 -6.36 -5.38 9.61
C LEU A 299 -6.63 -6.80 10.10
N SER A 300 -6.02 -7.22 11.21
CA SER A 300 -6.29 -8.53 11.81
C SER A 300 -7.74 -8.65 12.28
N GLN A 301 -8.29 -7.62 12.95
CA GLN A 301 -9.68 -7.61 13.43
C GLN A 301 -10.67 -7.64 12.26
N ILE A 302 -10.40 -6.88 11.20
CA ILE A 302 -11.24 -6.89 9.99
C ILE A 302 -11.19 -8.26 9.30
N VAL A 303 -10.01 -8.85 9.17
CA VAL A 303 -9.84 -10.16 8.51
C VAL A 303 -10.37 -11.32 9.38
N SER A 304 -10.34 -11.22 10.70
CA SER A 304 -10.99 -12.21 11.58
C SER A 304 -12.51 -12.09 11.56
N GLY A 305 -13.06 -10.98 11.06
CA GLY A 305 -14.50 -10.73 11.01
C GLY A 305 -15.06 -10.26 12.35
N GLU A 306 -14.24 -9.62 13.18
CA GLU A 306 -14.71 -9.01 14.42
C GLU A 306 -15.84 -8.01 14.15
N GLN A 307 -16.82 -7.98 15.05
CA GLN A 307 -17.96 -7.06 14.92
C GLN A 307 -17.57 -5.62 15.21
N HIS A 308 -16.61 -5.40 16.10
CA HIS A 308 -16.16 -4.09 16.53
C HIS A 308 -14.64 -3.96 16.35
N ILE A 309 -14.21 -2.95 15.60
CA ILE A 309 -12.80 -2.65 15.39
C ILE A 309 -12.31 -1.70 16.50
N SER A 310 -11.32 -2.14 17.27
CA SER A 310 -10.82 -1.41 18.43
C SER A 310 -9.65 -0.52 18.02
N VAL A 311 -9.88 0.79 18.06
CA VAL A 311 -8.86 1.82 17.80
C VAL A 311 -8.57 2.61 19.07
N ASP A 312 -7.32 3.04 19.22
CA ASP A 312 -6.90 4.01 20.23
C ASP A 312 -6.75 5.38 19.57
N SER A 313 -7.75 6.23 19.79
CA SER A 313 -7.82 7.59 19.25
C SER A 313 -6.91 8.57 20.00
N ASN A 314 -6.31 8.17 21.12
CA ASN A 314 -5.41 9.03 21.90
C ASN A 314 -3.97 8.96 21.40
N LEU A 315 -3.64 7.98 20.55
CA LEU A 315 -2.32 7.90 19.96
C LEU A 315 -2.11 9.07 18.99
N HIS A 316 -0.90 9.63 19.04
CA HIS A 316 -0.50 10.75 18.20
C HIS A 316 0.64 10.35 17.29
N SER A 317 0.66 10.96 16.11
CA SER A 317 1.77 10.92 15.18
C SER A 317 2.00 12.32 14.63
N LYS A 318 3.09 12.52 13.87
CA LYS A 318 3.30 13.79 13.17
C LYS A 318 2.11 14.19 12.28
N TYR A 319 1.39 13.22 11.73
CA TYR A 319 0.22 13.46 10.88
C TYR A 319 -0.95 14.05 11.68
N SER A 320 -1.26 13.49 12.86
CA SER A 320 -2.27 14.06 13.74
C SER A 320 -1.89 15.44 14.25
N ASP A 321 -0.59 15.69 14.43
CA ASP A 321 -0.08 16.98 14.91
C ASP A 321 -0.19 18.05 13.84
N ILE A 322 0.14 17.72 12.59
CA ILE A 322 -0.08 18.60 11.44
C ILE A 322 -1.56 18.96 11.31
N GLY A 323 -2.47 17.99 11.40
CA GLY A 323 -3.90 18.25 11.32
C GLY A 323 -4.42 19.10 12.48
N ARG A 324 -3.96 18.85 13.71
CA ARG A 324 -4.30 19.70 14.88
C ARG A 324 -3.80 21.12 14.71
N ALA A 325 -2.56 21.31 14.26
CA ALA A 325 -2.00 22.64 14.02
C ALA A 325 -2.87 23.44 13.02
N ARG A 326 -3.28 22.82 11.91
CA ARG A 326 -4.18 23.42 10.91
C ARG A 326 -5.56 23.73 11.49
N HIS A 327 -6.13 22.79 12.23
CA HIS A 327 -7.44 22.94 12.85
C HIS A 327 -7.47 24.11 13.83
N PHE A 328 -6.54 24.14 14.79
CA PHE A 328 -6.48 25.20 15.80
C PHE A 328 -6.14 26.56 15.19
N CYS A 329 -5.31 26.61 14.15
CA CYS A 329 -5.09 27.85 13.42
C CYS A 329 -6.39 28.37 12.77
N THR A 330 -7.19 27.49 12.18
CA THR A 330 -8.48 27.87 11.56
C THR A 330 -9.48 28.35 12.61
N ALA A 331 -9.42 27.79 13.81
CA ALA A 331 -10.22 28.20 14.97
C ALA A 331 -9.66 29.43 15.71
N ALA A 332 -8.61 30.08 15.19
CA ALA A 332 -7.91 31.21 15.83
C ALA A 332 -7.36 30.90 17.24
N ASN A 333 -7.14 29.63 17.57
CA ASN A 333 -6.42 29.21 18.79
C ASN A 333 -4.94 29.04 18.45
N TYR A 334 -4.22 30.15 18.38
CA TYR A 334 -2.87 30.19 17.85
C TYR A 334 -1.83 29.53 18.77
N GLU A 335 -2.05 29.52 20.09
CA GLU A 335 -1.15 28.85 21.04
C GLU A 335 -1.15 27.34 20.85
N GLU A 336 -2.33 26.73 20.78
CA GLU A 336 -2.45 25.30 20.47
C GLU A 336 -1.91 24.99 19.07
N ALA A 337 -2.21 25.84 18.08
CA ALA A 337 -1.70 25.67 16.72
C ALA A 337 -0.16 25.63 16.68
N LYS A 338 0.48 26.56 17.41
CA LYS A 338 1.94 26.65 17.56
C LYS A 338 2.50 25.42 18.27
N PHE A 339 1.89 24.99 19.38
CA PHE A 339 2.30 23.80 20.13
C PHE A 339 2.37 22.55 19.23
N TYR A 340 1.28 22.26 18.49
CA TYR A 340 1.25 21.08 17.61
C TYR A 340 2.17 21.23 16.39
N ALA A 341 2.31 22.44 15.83
CA ALA A 341 3.25 22.70 14.74
C ALA A 341 4.70 22.42 15.16
N GLN A 342 5.10 22.87 16.36
CA GLN A 342 6.42 22.60 16.92
C GLN A 342 6.64 21.10 17.17
N ARG A 343 5.64 20.40 17.72
CA ARG A 343 5.71 18.94 17.95
C ARG A 343 5.90 18.16 16.66
N ALA A 344 5.15 18.50 15.60
CA ALA A 344 5.30 17.89 14.28
C ALA A 344 6.69 18.14 13.67
N LEU A 345 7.21 19.37 13.78
CA LEU A 345 8.55 19.73 13.27
C LEU A 345 9.67 18.99 14.01
N ALA A 346 9.54 18.77 15.32
CA ALA A 346 10.53 18.06 16.12
C ALA A 346 10.72 16.59 15.71
N VAL A 347 9.66 15.94 15.21
CA VAL A 347 9.69 14.55 14.72
C VAL A 347 10.04 14.47 13.22
N GLY A 348 9.96 15.60 12.52
CA GLY A 348 10.20 15.71 11.09
C GLY A 348 8.94 15.51 10.25
N VAL A 349 8.71 16.40 9.29
CA VAL A 349 7.51 16.45 8.45
C VAL A 349 7.70 15.72 7.11
N PRO A 350 6.62 15.25 6.46
CA PRO A 350 6.73 14.43 5.25
C PRO A 350 7.27 15.18 4.03
N VAL A 351 7.01 16.50 3.92
CA VAL A 351 7.42 17.31 2.76
C VAL A 351 7.78 18.75 3.17
N LYS A 352 8.71 19.38 2.43
CA LYS A 352 9.19 20.75 2.68
C LYS A 352 8.09 21.81 2.65
N SER A 353 7.06 21.63 1.83
CA SER A 353 5.93 22.56 1.77
C SER A 353 5.12 22.57 3.08
N VAL A 354 4.91 21.41 3.69
CA VAL A 354 4.28 21.30 5.02
C VAL A 354 5.18 21.91 6.08
N GLU A 355 6.50 21.74 5.98
CA GLU A 355 7.44 22.41 6.90
C GLU A 355 7.29 23.94 6.86
N ALA A 356 7.29 24.51 5.65
CA ALA A 356 7.13 25.94 5.44
C ALA A 356 5.77 26.45 5.94
N GLU A 357 4.70 25.67 5.72
CA GLU A 357 3.36 25.94 6.26
C GLU A 357 3.38 26.01 7.79
N LEU A 358 3.91 24.98 8.47
CA LEU A 358 3.97 24.94 9.93
C LEU A 358 4.81 26.08 10.50
N ARG A 359 5.94 26.42 9.87
CA ARG A 359 6.76 27.58 10.28
C ARG A 359 5.98 28.89 10.17
N LYS A 360 5.19 29.06 9.10
CA LYS A 360 4.31 30.22 8.94
C LYS A 360 3.25 30.26 10.05
N LEU A 361 2.65 29.12 10.42
CA LEU A 361 1.68 29.05 11.52
C LEU A 361 2.30 29.51 12.85
N ILE A 362 3.53 29.09 13.14
CA ILE A 362 4.26 29.52 14.34
C ILE A 362 4.47 31.03 14.33
N THR A 363 4.97 31.60 13.22
CA THR A 363 5.16 33.05 13.10
C THR A 363 3.85 33.83 13.26
N MET A 364 2.74 33.31 12.72
CA MET A 364 1.43 33.94 12.90
C MET A 364 1.00 33.95 14.37
N ALA A 365 1.25 32.86 15.11
CA ALA A 365 0.94 32.78 16.53
C ALA A 365 1.75 33.76 17.39
N ASP A 366 3.04 33.92 17.08
CA ASP A 366 3.93 34.87 17.78
C ASP A 366 3.48 36.33 17.59
N VAL A 367 2.97 36.67 16.41
CA VAL A 367 2.43 38.02 16.12
C VAL A 367 1.13 38.28 16.89
N GLN A 368 0.24 37.29 16.99
CA GLN A 368 -1.07 37.46 17.64
C GLN A 368 -0.98 37.50 19.17
N THR A 369 -0.02 36.79 19.76
CA THR A 369 0.25 36.86 21.20
C THR A 369 0.81 38.23 21.61
N SER A 370 1.80 38.72 20.87
CA SER A 370 2.41 40.03 21.13
C SER A 370 1.45 41.22 20.96
N SER A 371 0.42 41.12 20.09
CA SER A 371 -0.59 42.18 19.96
C SER A 371 -1.56 42.27 21.15
N ASN A 372 -1.74 41.19 21.91
CA ASN A 372 -2.65 41.19 23.06
C ASN A 372 -1.98 41.74 24.34
N ASP A 373 -0.66 41.85 24.36
CA ASP A 373 0.13 42.34 25.51
C ASP A 373 0.40 43.86 25.45
N THR A 374 -0.19 44.59 24.51
CA THR A 374 -0.08 46.06 24.47
C THR A 374 -1.15 46.67 25.39
N PRO A 375 -0.78 47.28 26.54
CA PRO A 375 -1.77 47.88 27.43
C PRO A 375 -2.49 49.05 26.74
N ALA A 376 -3.81 49.10 26.90
CA ALA A 376 -4.70 50.13 26.36
C ALA A 376 -4.44 51.52 26.95
#